data_AF-A0A3P7G584-F1
#
_entry.id   AF-A0A3P7G584-F1
#
_cell.length_a   1.000
_cell.length_b   1.000
_cell.length_c   1.000
_cell.angle_alpha   90.00
_cell.angle_beta   90.00
_cell.angle_gamma   90.00
#
_symmetry.space_group_name_H-M   'P 1'
#
loop_
_entity.id
_entity.type
_entity.pdbx_description
1 polymer ?
#
loop_
_entity_poly.entity_id
_entity_poly.type
_entity_poly.pdbx_seq_one_letter_code
_entity_poly.pdbx_strand_id
1 'polypeptide(L)'
;MRNKLLQMWHRNPRIELTFQDFMSELSSPYDSDPLFVRRIYEFLQRFGYINVGIFNRISPSPKMHPRRVIIIGAGIAGIIAARQLKFFGLDAIILEARSRIGGRISTYIKPLTDTTSMEIVAELGASFIYGACMCFIIQFEK
;
A
#
# COMPACT_ATOMS: atom_id res chain seq x y z
N MET A 1 -4.03 10.52 -18.41
CA MET A 1 -3.07 9.48 -17.95
C MET A 1 -2.96 9.39 -16.43
N ARG A 2 -2.34 10.35 -15.72
CA ARG A 2 -2.16 10.30 -14.24
C ARG A 2 -3.45 9.97 -13.47
N ASN A 3 -4.53 10.71 -13.72
CA ASN A 3 -5.82 10.50 -13.03
C ASN A 3 -6.45 9.14 -13.35
N LYS A 4 -6.36 8.68 -14.60
CA LYS A 4 -6.85 7.36 -15.03
C LYS A 4 -6.10 6.24 -14.32
N LEU A 5 -4.77 6.35 -14.20
CA LEU A 5 -3.97 5.37 -13.47
C LEU A 5 -4.35 5.31 -11.98
N LEU A 6 -4.50 6.46 -11.33
CA LEU A 6 -5.00 6.53 -9.96
C LEU A 6 -6.40 5.91 -9.84
N GLN A 7 -7.32 6.26 -10.73
CA GLN A 7 -8.66 5.68 -10.78
C GLN A 7 -8.61 4.15 -10.84
N MET A 8 -7.80 3.61 -11.74
CA MET A 8 -7.67 2.16 -11.92
C MET A 8 -7.19 1.48 -10.64
N TRP A 9 -6.17 2.06 -9.98
CA TRP A 9 -5.67 1.55 -8.71
C TRP A 9 -6.73 1.58 -7.60
N HIS A 10 -7.45 2.70 -7.47
CA HIS A 10 -8.49 2.85 -6.43
C HIS A 10 -9.72 1.97 -6.69
N ARG A 11 -9.96 1.55 -7.95
CA ARG A 11 -11.05 0.62 -8.29
C ARG A 11 -10.81 -0.78 -7.72
N ASN A 12 -9.56 -1.24 -7.68
CA ASN A 12 -9.22 -2.54 -7.09
C ASN A 12 -7.82 -2.54 -6.43
N PRO A 13 -7.67 -1.95 -5.23
CA PRO A 13 -6.38 -1.82 -4.56
C PRO A 13 -5.88 -3.13 -3.93
N ARG A 14 -6.60 -4.25 -4.13
CA ARG A 14 -6.24 -5.57 -3.59
C ARG A 14 -5.30 -6.36 -4.49
N ILE A 15 -5.09 -5.91 -5.73
CA ILE A 15 -4.29 -6.58 -6.74
C ILE A 15 -3.31 -5.55 -7.33
N GLU A 16 -2.08 -5.94 -7.56
CA GLU A 16 -1.08 -5.09 -8.23
C GLU A 16 -1.60 -4.61 -9.58
N LEU A 17 -1.57 -3.30 -9.80
CA LEU A 17 -1.84 -2.69 -11.09
C LEU A 17 -0.55 -2.66 -11.90
N THR A 18 -0.42 -3.51 -12.91
CA THR A 18 0.81 -3.58 -13.71
C THR A 18 0.82 -2.52 -14.82
N PHE A 19 2.00 -2.25 -15.37
CA PHE A 19 2.13 -1.36 -16.53
C PHE A 19 1.34 -1.89 -17.74
N GLN A 20 1.29 -3.21 -17.93
CA GLN A 20 0.58 -3.83 -19.03
C GLN A 20 -0.93 -3.61 -18.91
N ASP A 21 -1.49 -3.83 -17.71
CA ASP A 21 -2.92 -3.60 -17.43
C ASP A 21 -3.28 -2.13 -17.68
N PHE A 22 -2.39 -1.21 -17.27
CA PHE A 22 -2.59 0.21 -17.53
C PHE A 22 -2.57 0.53 -19.02
N MET A 23 -1.60 0.01 -19.78
CA MET A 23 -1.49 0.22 -21.22
C MET A 23 -2.71 -0.32 -21.98
N SER A 24 -3.26 -1.48 -21.59
CA SER A 24 -4.44 -2.06 -22.24
C SER A 24 -5.72 -1.25 -22.07
N GLU A 25 -5.77 -0.38 -21.06
CA GLU A 25 -6.93 0.46 -20.71
C GLU A 25 -6.83 1.89 -21.25
N LEU A 26 -5.71 2.22 -21.89
CA LEU A 26 -5.54 3.50 -22.57
C LEU A 26 -6.09 3.40 -23.99
N SER A 27 -6.76 4.46 -24.41
CA SER A 27 -7.23 4.65 -25.78
C SER A 27 -6.45 5.78 -26.44
N SER A 28 -6.36 5.73 -27.77
CA SER A 28 -5.80 6.82 -28.57
C SER A 28 -6.51 8.15 -28.25
N PRO A 29 -5.76 9.27 -28.05
CA PRO A 29 -4.31 9.45 -28.30
C PRO A 29 -3.41 9.21 -27.07
N TYR A 30 -3.93 8.69 -25.97
CA TYR A 30 -3.17 8.55 -24.72
C TYR A 30 -2.23 7.36 -24.69
N ASP A 31 -2.40 6.41 -25.62
CA ASP A 31 -1.55 5.24 -25.84
C ASP A 31 -0.35 5.52 -26.77
N SER A 32 -0.29 6.72 -27.36
CA SER A 32 0.58 7.00 -28.50
C SER A 32 2.06 7.19 -28.15
N ASP A 33 2.38 7.51 -26.90
CA ASP A 33 3.75 7.60 -26.38
C ASP A 33 3.96 6.67 -25.18
N PRO A 34 4.34 5.40 -25.41
CA PRO A 34 4.54 4.43 -24.34
C PRO A 34 5.65 4.81 -23.35
N LEU A 35 6.67 5.56 -23.77
CA LEU A 35 7.76 5.99 -22.89
C LEU A 35 7.27 7.03 -21.90
N PHE A 36 6.48 8.00 -22.36
CA PHE A 36 5.87 8.97 -21.47
C PHE A 36 4.87 8.32 -20.49
N VAL A 37 4.03 7.40 -20.97
CA VAL A 37 3.10 6.63 -20.13
C VAL A 37 3.87 5.86 -19.05
N ARG A 38 4.98 5.20 -19.43
CA ARG A 38 5.84 4.47 -18.51
C ARG A 38 6.43 5.37 -17.43
N ARG A 39 6.90 6.57 -17.77
CA ARG A 39 7.42 7.53 -16.78
C ARG A 39 6.36 7.94 -15.77
N ILE A 40 5.12 8.16 -16.19
CA ILE A 40 4.00 8.46 -15.28
C ILE A 40 3.73 7.27 -14.35
N TYR A 41 3.67 6.06 -14.90
CA TYR A 41 3.47 4.84 -14.13
C TYR A 41 4.56 4.65 -13.08
N GLU A 42 5.83 4.71 -13.50
CA GLU A 42 6.98 4.55 -12.62
C GLU A 42 7.03 5.64 -11.54
N PHE A 43 6.70 6.89 -11.88
CA PHE A 43 6.58 7.97 -10.91
C PHE A 43 5.53 7.66 -9.84
N LEU A 44 4.29 7.36 -10.24
CA LEU A 44 3.21 7.12 -9.28
C LEU A 44 3.48 5.89 -8.42
N GLN A 45 4.07 4.84 -9.00
CA GLN A 45 4.47 3.64 -8.26
C GLN A 45 5.59 3.96 -7.27
N ARG A 46 6.65 4.65 -7.72
CA ARG A 46 7.84 4.94 -6.90
C ARG A 46 7.53 5.78 -5.67
N PHE A 47 6.60 6.72 -5.79
CA PHE A 47 6.18 7.60 -4.71
C PHE A 47 4.99 7.07 -3.89
N GLY A 48 4.54 5.83 -4.15
CA GLY A 48 3.52 5.17 -3.34
C GLY A 48 2.09 5.68 -3.55
N TYR A 49 1.78 6.22 -4.73
CA TYR A 49 0.41 6.60 -5.09
C TYR A 49 -0.43 5.42 -5.62
N ILE A 50 0.24 4.40 -6.16
CA ILE A 50 -0.34 3.13 -6.61
C ILE A 50 0.52 1.98 -6.08
N ASN A 51 0.00 0.75 -6.11
CA ASN A 51 0.73 -0.44 -5.64
C ASN A 51 1.30 -0.25 -4.22
N VAL A 52 0.49 0.34 -3.35
CA VAL A 52 0.82 0.68 -1.97
C VAL A 52 -0.10 -0.04 -0.99
N GLY A 53 0.38 -0.32 0.22
CA GLY A 53 -0.38 -1.10 1.20
C GLY A 53 -0.39 -2.59 0.86
N ILE A 54 -1.45 -3.31 1.26
CA ILE A 54 -1.54 -4.77 1.15
C ILE A 54 -2.34 -5.15 -0.10
N PHE A 55 -1.67 -5.81 -1.04
CA PHE A 55 -2.23 -6.28 -2.30
C PHE A 55 -1.52 -7.56 -2.75
N ASN A 56 -2.19 -8.32 -3.62
CA ASN A 56 -1.66 -9.51 -4.26
C ASN A 56 -0.76 -9.08 -5.43
N ARG A 57 0.52 -9.42 -5.32
CA ARG A 57 1.50 -9.18 -6.38
C ARG A 57 1.29 -10.20 -7.50
N ILE A 58 1.20 -9.73 -8.73
CA ILE A 58 1.12 -10.57 -9.94
C ILE A 58 2.48 -10.62 -10.63
N SER A 59 3.22 -9.50 -10.61
CA SER A 59 4.55 -9.44 -11.19
C SER A 59 5.51 -10.38 -10.45
N PRO A 60 6.50 -10.97 -11.16
CA PRO A 60 7.53 -11.76 -10.50
C PRO A 60 8.26 -10.90 -9.45
N SER A 61 8.70 -11.54 -8.37
CA SER A 61 9.52 -10.85 -7.38
C SER A 61 10.79 -10.30 -8.05
N PRO A 62 11.16 -9.03 -7.77
CA PRO A 62 12.32 -8.42 -8.39
C PRO A 62 13.57 -9.12 -7.87
N LYS A 63 14.63 -9.09 -8.67
CA LYS A 63 15.96 -9.49 -8.20
C LYS A 63 16.33 -8.64 -6.98
N MET A 64 16.73 -9.31 -5.90
CA MET A 64 17.13 -8.60 -4.69
C MET A 64 18.39 -7.78 -4.95
N HIS A 65 18.33 -6.50 -4.62
CA HIS A 65 19.51 -5.64 -4.58
C HIS A 65 20.43 -6.07 -3.43
N PRO A 66 21.75 -5.97 -3.60
CA PRO A 66 22.72 -6.34 -2.54
C PRO A 66 22.71 -5.36 -1.36
N ARG A 67 22.09 -4.18 -1.53
CA ARG A 67 22.03 -3.16 -0.49
C ARG A 67 20.91 -3.49 0.50
N ARG A 68 21.27 -3.49 1.77
CA ARG A 68 20.37 -3.68 2.90
C ARG A 68 20.01 -2.33 3.52
N VAL A 69 18.74 -2.17 3.87
CA VAL A 69 18.20 -0.99 4.55
C VAL A 69 17.72 -1.42 5.93
N ILE A 70 18.20 -0.75 6.97
CA ILE A 70 17.72 -0.91 8.33
C ILE A 70 16.69 0.19 8.61
N ILE A 71 15.53 -0.20 9.12
CA ILE A 71 14.45 0.71 9.53
C ILE A 71 14.30 0.62 11.04
N ILE A 72 14.43 1.76 11.72
CA ILE A 72 14.30 1.84 13.17
C ILE A 72 12.84 2.18 13.51
N GLY A 73 12.15 1.25 14.17
CA GLY A 73 10.75 1.33 14.58
C GLY A 73 9.79 0.58 13.65
N ALA A 74 9.06 -0.39 14.20
CA ALA A 74 7.95 -1.11 13.57
C ALA A 74 6.59 -0.45 13.82
N GLY A 75 6.54 0.88 13.79
CA GLY A 75 5.29 1.63 13.67
C GLY A 75 4.71 1.58 12.25
N ILE A 76 3.53 2.16 12.03
CA ILE A 76 2.88 2.18 10.70
C ILE A 76 3.81 2.73 9.60
N ALA A 77 4.54 3.82 9.88
CA ALA A 77 5.47 4.41 8.92
C ALA A 77 6.61 3.44 8.53
N GLY A 78 7.23 2.79 9.53
CA GLY A 78 8.32 1.84 9.29
C GLY A 78 7.87 0.58 8.56
N ILE A 79 6.69 0.06 8.91
CA ILE A 79 6.10 -1.11 8.24
C ILE A 79 5.79 -0.82 6.77
N ILE A 80 5.15 0.33 6.48
CA ILE A 80 4.83 0.72 5.10
C ILE A 80 6.12 0.95 4.30
N ALA A 81 7.12 1.63 4.88
CA ALA A 81 8.41 1.82 4.24
C ALA A 81 9.11 0.49 3.92
N ALA A 82 9.17 -0.44 4.88
CA ALA A 82 9.75 -1.77 4.66
C ALA A 82 9.06 -2.51 3.53
N ARG A 83 7.73 -2.46 3.49
CA ARG A 83 6.94 -3.12 2.45
C ARG A 83 7.22 -2.53 1.07
N GLN A 84 7.29 -1.21 0.96
CA GLN A 84 7.62 -0.53 -0.29
C GLN A 84 9.06 -0.84 -0.75
N LEU A 85 10.03 -0.82 0.17
CA LEU A 85 11.41 -1.18 -0.14
C LEU A 85 11.52 -2.63 -0.64
N LYS A 86 10.87 -3.59 0.03
CA LYS A 86 10.81 -4.99 -0.42
C LYS A 86 10.10 -5.14 -1.76
N PHE A 87 9.02 -4.39 -2.00
CA PHE A 87 8.32 -4.40 -3.29
C PHE A 87 9.26 -4.00 -4.44
N PHE A 88 10.14 -3.01 -4.23
CA PHE A 88 11.19 -2.59 -5.16
C PHE A 88 12.44 -3.48 -5.16
N GLY A 89 12.45 -4.59 -4.42
CA GLY A 89 13.55 -5.55 -4.41
C GLY A 89 14.72 -5.18 -3.52
N LEU A 90 14.54 -4.28 -2.55
CA LEU A 90 15.55 -3.99 -1.53
C LEU A 90 15.36 -4.92 -0.32
N ASP A 91 16.46 -5.32 0.30
CA ASP A 91 16.44 -6.05 1.56
C ASP A 91 16.19 -5.07 2.72
N ALA A 92 15.02 -5.15 3.35
CA ALA A 92 14.64 -4.26 4.44
C ALA A 92 14.48 -5.05 5.76
N ILE A 93 15.22 -4.63 6.78
CA ILE A 93 15.17 -5.17 8.15
C ILE A 93 14.60 -4.10 9.07
N ILE A 94 13.61 -4.45 9.88
CA ILE A 94 13.01 -3.55 10.87
C ILE A 94 13.54 -3.90 12.26
N LEU A 95 14.02 -2.90 13.00
CA LEU A 95 14.40 -3.02 14.41
C LEU A 95 13.34 -2.32 15.27
N GLU A 96 12.64 -3.05 16.11
CA GLU A 96 11.64 -2.51 17.04
C GLU A 96 12.11 -2.71 18.48
N ALA A 97 11.99 -1.65 19.29
CA ALA A 97 12.43 -1.67 20.68
C ALA A 97 11.43 -2.41 21.59
N ARG A 98 10.15 -2.42 21.21
CA ARG A 98 9.07 -3.08 21.96
C ARG A 98 8.93 -4.55 21.56
N SER A 99 8.25 -5.33 22.40
CA SER A 99 7.86 -6.72 22.09
C SER A 99 6.69 -6.83 21.11
N ARG A 100 6.20 -5.71 20.56
CA ARG A 100 5.05 -5.65 19.66
C ARG A 100 5.28 -4.65 18.53
N ILE A 101 4.64 -4.89 17.39
CA ILE A 101 4.58 -3.96 16.27
C ILE A 101 3.46 -2.90 16.47
N GLY A 102 3.33 -1.97 15.51
CA GLY A 102 2.28 -0.96 15.45
C GLY A 102 2.68 0.39 16.06
N GLY A 103 3.66 0.40 16.97
CA GLY A 103 4.16 1.62 17.61
C GLY A 103 3.06 2.30 18.44
N ARG A 104 2.59 3.46 17.98
CA ARG A 104 1.50 4.22 18.62
C ARG A 104 0.10 3.67 18.31
N ILE A 105 -0.04 2.73 17.40
CA ILE A 105 -1.26 1.92 17.27
C ILE A 105 -1.11 0.77 18.28
N SER A 106 -2.06 0.63 19.19
CA SER A 106 -1.92 -0.23 20.36
C SER A 106 -3.27 -0.74 20.84
N THR A 107 -3.69 -1.87 20.29
CA THR A 107 -4.90 -2.56 20.70
C THR A 107 -4.64 -3.38 21.95
N TYR A 108 -5.45 -3.17 22.98
CA TYR A 108 -5.55 -4.02 24.16
C TYR A 108 -6.65 -5.05 23.92
N ILE A 109 -6.30 -6.33 24.03
CA ILE A 109 -7.23 -7.44 23.86
C ILE A 109 -7.16 -8.30 25.12
N LYS A 110 -8.28 -8.51 25.79
CA LYS A 110 -8.37 -9.37 26.98
C LYS A 110 -9.70 -10.13 27.00
N PRO A 111 -9.74 -11.42 27.34
CA PRO A 111 -11.00 -12.13 27.59
C PRO A 111 -11.79 -11.44 28.71
N LEU A 112 -13.10 -11.34 28.54
CA LEU A 112 -14.03 -10.71 29.50
C LEU A 112 -14.19 -11.55 30.78
N THR A 113 -14.28 -12.87 30.62
CA THR A 113 -14.26 -13.86 31.70
C THR A 113 -13.51 -15.10 31.20
N ASP A 114 -12.89 -15.85 32.11
CA ASP A 114 -12.09 -17.03 31.73
C ASP A 114 -12.92 -18.15 31.08
N THR A 115 -14.26 -18.07 31.14
CA THR A 115 -15.19 -19.10 30.66
C THR A 115 -15.93 -18.74 29.38
N THR A 116 -15.90 -17.48 28.92
CA THR A 116 -16.55 -17.09 27.65
C THR A 116 -15.53 -16.65 26.62
N SER A 117 -15.80 -17.01 25.36
CA SER A 117 -15.03 -16.61 24.18
C SER A 117 -15.24 -15.14 23.77
N MET A 118 -15.80 -14.30 24.67
CA MET A 118 -15.90 -12.86 24.45
C MET A 118 -14.63 -12.15 24.90
N GLU A 119 -14.05 -11.38 24.00
CA GLU A 119 -12.88 -10.54 24.25
C GLU A 119 -13.28 -9.07 24.31
N ILE A 120 -12.75 -8.34 25.29
CA ILE A 120 -12.74 -6.89 25.29
C ILE A 120 -11.59 -6.44 24.40
N VAL A 121 -11.92 -5.59 23.44
CA VAL A 121 -10.96 -4.92 22.55
C VAL A 121 -11.03 -3.42 22.82
N ALA A 122 -9.90 -2.81 23.19
CA ALA A 122 -9.80 -1.37 23.43
C ALA A 122 -8.55 -0.80 22.76
N GLU A 123 -8.68 0.30 22.00
CA GLU A 123 -7.54 1.00 21.43
C GLU A 123 -6.93 1.97 22.45
N LEU A 124 -5.69 1.72 22.85
CA LEU A 124 -4.90 2.62 23.71
C LEU A 124 -4.09 3.64 22.90
N GLY A 125 -4.24 3.61 21.57
CA GLY A 125 -3.47 4.37 20.61
C GLY A 125 -4.34 5.13 19.62
N ALA A 126 -4.07 4.97 18.33
CA ALA A 126 -4.91 5.53 17.29
C ALA A 126 -6.27 4.80 17.21
N SER A 127 -7.36 5.54 17.38
CA SER A 127 -8.73 5.01 17.40
C SER A 127 -9.68 5.66 16.38
N PHE A 128 -9.28 6.79 15.77
CA PHE A 128 -10.11 7.53 14.82
C PHE A 128 -9.46 7.59 13.44
N ILE A 129 -10.27 7.35 12.41
CA ILE A 129 -9.91 7.62 11.01
C ILE A 129 -10.68 8.87 10.59
N TYR A 130 -9.95 9.96 10.37
CA TYR A 130 -10.55 11.22 9.91
C TYR A 130 -10.73 11.21 8.40
N GLY A 131 -11.88 11.68 7.93
CA GLY A 131 -12.07 12.00 6.51
C GLY A 131 -12.15 10.81 5.56
N ALA A 132 -12.51 9.61 6.04
CA ALA A 132 -12.82 8.46 5.19
C ALA A 132 -14.15 8.67 4.44
N CYS A 133 -14.20 9.70 3.60
CA CYS A 133 -15.17 9.81 2.53
C CYS A 133 -14.50 9.19 1.30
N MET A 134 -14.77 7.92 1.04
CA MET A 134 -14.42 7.31 -0.25
C MET A 134 -15.37 7.92 -1.29
N CYS A 135 -15.04 9.13 -1.71
CA CYS A 135 -15.76 9.88 -2.71
C CYS A 135 -15.51 9.20 -4.06
N PHE A 136 -16.36 8.22 -4.39
CA PHE A 136 -16.58 7.74 -5.75
C PHE A 136 -17.23 8.86 -6.59
N ILE A 137 -16.58 10.02 -6.74
CA ILE A 137 -16.86 10.91 -7.86
C ILE A 137 -15.85 10.55 -8.94
N ILE A 138 -16.18 9.48 -9.66
CA ILE A 138 -15.86 9.41 -11.08
C ILE A 138 -17.16 9.05 -11.80
N GLN A 139 -18.12 9.97 -11.75
CA GLN A 139 -19.02 10.16 -12.88
C GLN A 139 -18.22 10.86 -13.97
N PHE A 140 -17.75 10.06 -14.93
CA PHE A 140 -17.74 10.50 -16.31
C PHE A 140 -18.70 9.58 -17.03
N GLU A 141 -19.98 9.96 -17.00
CA GLU A 141 -20.88 9.64 -18.10
C GLU A 141 -20.30 10.28 -19.37
N LYS A 142 -20.06 9.45 -20.36
CA LYS A 142 -20.36 9.76 -21.76
C LYS A 142 -21.40 8.76 -22.22
#